data_AF-A0A3P8UTD3-F1
#
_entry.id   AF-A0A3P8UTD3-F1
#
_cell.length_a   1.000
_cell.length_b   1.000
_cell.length_c   1.000
_cell.angle_alpha   90.00
_cell.angle_beta   90.00
_cell.angle_gamma   90.00
#
_symmetry.space_group_name_H-M   'P 1'
#
loop_
_entity.id
_entity.type
_entity.pdbx_description
1 polymer ?
#
loop_
_entity_poly.entity_id
_entity_poly.type
_entity_poly.pdbx_seq_one_letter_code
_entity_poly.pdbx_strand_id
1 'polypeptide(L)'
;IFVNDAKCRIIQRHLVFNGGIAYGIDCLCDHLAVILVFLCLFMFTHVPLSPLVSSCVQEVEKCDLPTLFVAKNTGCLSVCTYNFWKPKCCRGFYGRDCLVCPGGSAYPCSNHGKCDDGHLGNGTCICDSRFSGAACDQCVPGHFGPDCKVCNCSENGSCDDGRRGTGECFCEAGWTGKRCEIQLVADMCQFWNGGCAKVARCSQKGEKVVCTCPRGYSGDGFTCLPIDPCTSGVNGGCHEHATCTMVAPGKKRCSCKDSYIGDGVTCEVKQLPVSRCLQDNGKCHLNAKCTDLHFEDKKLGVFHMRSDNGTYKLTFDAAQRICTSEGATLATYQQLSYAQQGGFNMCSAGWLDKARVAYPTTYSNPNCGFGHIGIVDYGTRANLTETWDAFCYRMKEVKCECQRGYIGNGIQCTGNLLQVLKSTPTFSNFLTQILNYSQVSDAGKQFLKRLSNITVQSTLFVPHNDGLLSNETLSQRDIEYHLSAGEALFLNELRNGSRIRTKVGSLRVIGVSDLLNPASSRYINDRFVTTSDIIASNGIIHVLQGPLTAPPPRQQMHAAHKAGMGIGVMLLVVMTTAAMFVGHKFYKQTSRGLHFHYFKVCEAQAEAPFENYTVFFMVHL
;
A
#
# COMPACT_ATOMS: atom_id res chain seq x y z
N ILE A 1 -52.62 5.30 0.47
CA ILE A 1 -52.89 4.98 -0.95
C ILE A 1 -54.37 4.72 -1.00
N PHE A 2 -55.08 5.56 -1.75
CA PHE A 2 -56.50 5.40 -1.99
C PHE A 2 -56.68 4.86 -3.41
N VAL A 3 -57.69 4.02 -3.60
CA VAL A 3 -57.99 3.36 -4.86
C VAL A 3 -59.45 3.63 -5.19
N ASN A 4 -59.82 3.66 -6.47
CA ASN A 4 -61.16 4.00 -6.96
C ASN A 4 -61.55 5.47 -6.65
N ASP A 5 -60.89 6.43 -7.30
CA ASP A 5 -61.14 7.88 -7.19
C ASP A 5 -61.24 8.40 -5.74
N ALA A 6 -60.27 8.02 -4.91
CA ALA A 6 -60.13 8.41 -3.51
C ALA A 6 -61.23 7.93 -2.55
N LYS A 7 -62.12 7.01 -2.97
CA LYS A 7 -63.24 6.54 -2.14
C LYS A 7 -62.91 5.38 -1.20
N CYS A 8 -61.82 4.65 -1.43
CA CYS A 8 -61.46 3.48 -0.64
C CYS A 8 -60.01 3.50 -0.15
N ARG A 9 -59.78 3.13 1.12
CA ARG A 9 -58.46 3.20 1.76
C ARG A 9 -57.87 1.80 1.89
N ILE A 10 -56.61 1.65 1.48
CA ILE A 10 -55.85 0.42 1.75
C ILE A 10 -55.54 0.36 3.25
N ILE A 11 -56.14 -0.62 3.92
CA ILE A 11 -56.00 -0.89 5.37
C ILE A 11 -54.99 -1.99 5.68
N GLN A 12 -54.67 -2.86 4.71
CA GLN A 12 -53.69 -3.94 4.92
C GLN A 12 -52.81 -4.13 3.67
N ARG A 13 -51.50 -4.27 3.85
CA ARG A 13 -50.52 -4.38 2.77
C ARG A 13 -49.73 -5.68 2.88
N HIS A 14 -49.30 -6.21 1.72
CA HIS A 14 -48.47 -7.42 1.61
C HIS A 14 -49.14 -8.71 2.11
N LEU A 15 -50.35 -8.98 1.63
CA LEU A 15 -50.93 -10.32 1.74
C LEU A 15 -50.42 -11.15 0.55
N VAL A 16 -49.42 -11.98 0.81
CA VAL A 16 -48.75 -12.79 -0.21
C VAL A 16 -49.38 -14.18 -0.25
N PHE A 17 -49.77 -14.63 -1.44
CA PHE A 17 -50.19 -15.99 -1.71
C PHE A 17 -49.66 -16.45 -3.08
N ASN A 18 -49.74 -17.75 -3.35
CA ASN A 18 -49.21 -18.32 -4.59
C ASN A 18 -50.04 -17.82 -5.78
N GLY A 19 -49.49 -16.83 -6.50
CA GLY A 19 -50.14 -16.15 -7.63
C GLY A 19 -49.95 -14.63 -7.64
N GLY A 20 -49.53 -14.00 -6.53
CA GLY A 20 -49.25 -12.56 -6.48
C GLY A 20 -49.39 -11.93 -5.09
N ILE A 21 -49.44 -10.59 -5.04
CA ILE A 21 -49.59 -9.80 -3.82
C ILE A 21 -50.97 -9.13 -3.83
N ALA A 22 -51.75 -9.30 -2.76
CA ALA A 22 -53.01 -8.58 -2.53
C ALA A 22 -52.88 -7.49 -1.47
N TYR A 23 -53.78 -6.50 -1.56
CA TYR A 23 -53.94 -5.40 -0.62
C TYR A 23 -55.39 -5.39 -0.10
N GLY A 24 -55.58 -5.29 1.21
CA GLY A 24 -56.90 -5.18 1.83
C GLY A 24 -57.40 -3.74 1.83
N ILE A 25 -58.64 -3.53 1.40
CA ILE A 25 -59.33 -2.22 1.38
C ILE A 25 -60.58 -2.27 2.26
N ASP A 26 -61.02 -1.12 2.77
CA ASP A 26 -62.08 -0.98 3.79
C ASP A 26 -63.49 -0.69 3.24
N CYS A 27 -63.76 -1.02 1.97
CA CYS A 27 -65.03 -0.72 1.30
C CYS A 27 -65.50 -1.89 0.40
N LEU A 28 -66.80 -1.99 0.14
CA LEU A 28 -67.41 -2.94 -0.79
C LEU A 28 -67.59 -2.27 -2.17
N CYS A 29 -67.03 -2.84 -3.25
CA CYS A 29 -67.20 -2.32 -4.61
C CYS A 29 -68.53 -2.81 -5.19
N ASP A 30 -69.50 -1.90 -5.34
CA ASP A 30 -70.73 -2.16 -6.11
C ASP A 30 -70.65 -1.53 -7.51
N HIS A 31 -71.15 -2.32 -8.47
CA HIS A 31 -71.46 -2.04 -9.87
C HIS A 31 -70.30 -1.95 -10.91
N LEU A 32 -70.25 -2.97 -11.77
CA LEU A 32 -69.84 -2.83 -13.17
C LEU A 32 -71.09 -2.96 -14.06
N ALA A 33 -71.31 -1.98 -14.92
CA ALA A 33 -72.32 -2.02 -15.98
C ALA A 33 -71.67 -1.66 -17.33
N VAL A 34 -71.69 -2.65 -18.25
CA VAL A 34 -71.99 -2.55 -19.70
C VAL A 34 -70.90 -1.88 -20.58
N ILE A 35 -70.41 -2.52 -21.66
CA ILE A 35 -70.98 -2.41 -23.03
C ILE A 35 -70.49 -3.55 -23.97
N LEU A 36 -71.51 -4.19 -24.61
CA LEU A 36 -71.64 -4.93 -25.90
C LEU A 36 -70.66 -6.08 -26.24
N VAL A 37 -71.14 -7.27 -26.67
CA VAL A 37 -71.96 -7.53 -27.87
C VAL A 37 -72.96 -8.68 -27.68
N PHE A 38 -74.23 -8.39 -28.02
CA PHE A 38 -75.31 -9.24 -28.56
C PHE A 38 -75.25 -10.77 -28.34
N LEU A 39 -76.20 -11.31 -27.56
CA LEU A 39 -77.49 -11.84 -28.06
C LEU A 39 -78.29 -12.49 -26.91
N CYS A 40 -79.61 -12.33 -26.99
CA CYS A 40 -80.66 -13.06 -26.28
C CYS A 40 -80.79 -12.86 -24.76
N LEU A 41 -81.70 -11.97 -24.36
CA LEU A 41 -82.78 -12.29 -23.43
C LEU A 41 -83.84 -11.19 -23.49
N PHE A 42 -84.92 -11.47 -24.22
CA PHE A 42 -86.19 -10.79 -24.04
C PHE A 42 -87.11 -11.76 -23.30
N MET A 43 -87.83 -11.20 -22.31
CA MET A 43 -89.05 -11.68 -21.67
C MET A 43 -88.94 -12.57 -20.43
N PHE A 44 -89.37 -12.01 -19.28
CA PHE A 44 -90.30 -12.69 -18.38
C PHE A 44 -91.64 -11.94 -18.35
N THR A 45 -92.69 -12.71 -18.63
CA THR A 45 -94.04 -12.65 -18.04
C THR A 45 -94.93 -11.44 -18.29
N HIS A 46 -95.72 -11.52 -19.37
CA HIS A 46 -97.16 -11.33 -19.27
C HIS A 46 -97.85 -12.54 -19.92
N VAL A 47 -98.60 -13.30 -19.10
CA VAL A 47 -99.56 -14.30 -19.55
C VAL A 47 -100.75 -13.55 -20.16
N PRO A 48 -101.10 -13.86 -21.42
CA PRO A 48 -102.46 -14.34 -21.67
C PRO A 48 -102.50 -15.53 -22.65
N LEU A 49 -103.47 -16.41 -22.39
CA LEU A 49 -104.15 -17.35 -23.31
C LEU A 49 -103.31 -18.32 -24.18
N SER A 50 -103.64 -19.60 -24.01
CA SER A 50 -103.56 -20.69 -25.00
C SER A 50 -104.15 -20.30 -26.38
N PRO A 51 -104.00 -21.13 -27.44
CA PRO A 51 -102.85 -21.89 -27.95
C PRO A 51 -102.51 -21.48 -29.42
N LEU A 52 -101.24 -21.53 -29.84
CA LEU A 52 -100.93 -21.68 -31.27
C LEU A 52 -100.89 -23.17 -31.59
N VAL A 53 -101.97 -23.59 -32.21
CA VAL A 53 -102.18 -24.86 -32.91
C VAL A 53 -100.97 -25.15 -33.81
N SER A 54 -100.04 -26.01 -33.35
CA SER A 54 -99.27 -26.80 -34.30
C SER A 54 -100.23 -27.87 -34.80
N SER A 55 -100.81 -27.55 -35.96
CA SER A 55 -101.71 -28.42 -36.69
C SER A 55 -101.11 -29.82 -36.74
N CYS A 56 -101.78 -30.79 -36.12
CA CYS A 56 -101.57 -32.18 -36.50
C CYS A 56 -101.84 -32.24 -38.00
N VAL A 57 -100.79 -32.42 -38.80
CA VAL A 57 -100.94 -32.73 -40.21
C VAL A 57 -101.57 -34.11 -40.25
N GLN A 58 -102.85 -34.15 -40.60
CA GLN A 58 -103.59 -35.38 -40.77
C GLN A 58 -103.09 -36.02 -42.07
N GLU A 59 -102.19 -37.00 -41.97
CA GLU A 59 -101.91 -37.89 -43.09
C GLU A 59 -103.15 -38.77 -43.31
N VAL A 60 -103.93 -38.43 -44.34
CA VAL A 60 -105.04 -39.25 -44.82
C VAL A 60 -104.47 -40.21 -45.86
N GLU A 61 -104.25 -41.45 -45.47
CA GLU A 61 -103.95 -42.55 -46.39
C GLU A 61 -105.28 -43.02 -47.03
N LYS A 62 -105.40 -42.92 -48.36
CA LYS A 62 -106.59 -43.36 -49.10
C LYS A 62 -106.55 -44.88 -49.31
N CYS A 63 -107.61 -45.57 -48.88
CA CYS A 63 -107.85 -46.96 -49.26
C CYS A 63 -108.76 -47.03 -50.49
N ASP A 64 -108.32 -47.71 -51.55
CA ASP A 64 -109.12 -48.02 -52.75
C ASP A 64 -110.03 -49.24 -52.53
N LEU A 65 -111.29 -49.14 -52.94
CA LEU A 65 -112.28 -50.24 -52.90
C LEU A 65 -112.33 -50.97 -54.26
N PRO A 66 -112.34 -52.32 -54.32
CA PRO A 66 -112.39 -53.04 -55.60
C PRO A 66 -113.80 -53.07 -56.22
N THR A 67 -113.84 -52.90 -57.55
CA THR A 67 -115.01 -52.81 -58.42
C THR A 67 -115.78 -54.13 -58.57
N LEU A 68 -117.12 -54.02 -58.51
CA LEU A 68 -118.14 -55.06 -58.69
C LEU A 68 -118.01 -55.83 -60.04
N PHE A 69 -117.84 -57.15 -59.99
CA PHE A 69 -118.25 -58.04 -61.09
C PHE A 69 -119.64 -58.62 -60.76
N VAL A 70 -120.63 -58.22 -61.57
CA VAL A 70 -121.99 -58.75 -61.53
C VAL A 70 -122.01 -60.12 -62.20
N ALA A 71 -122.29 -61.18 -61.42
CA ALA A 71 -122.73 -62.46 -61.93
C ALA A 71 -124.02 -62.90 -61.21
N LYS A 72 -124.95 -63.41 -62.01
CA LYS A 72 -126.34 -63.72 -61.71
C LYS A 72 -126.44 -64.88 -60.70
N ASN A 73 -127.21 -64.68 -59.63
CA ASN A 73 -127.66 -65.62 -58.58
C ASN A 73 -126.74 -65.87 -57.36
N THR A 74 -126.92 -65.09 -56.27
CA THR A 74 -127.12 -65.48 -54.83
C THR A 74 -126.93 -64.24 -53.91
N GLY A 75 -127.64 -64.21 -52.76
CA GLY A 75 -127.95 -62.99 -51.97
C GLY A 75 -126.84 -62.28 -51.17
N CYS A 76 -127.21 -61.20 -50.47
CA CYS A 76 -126.35 -60.19 -49.82
C CYS A 76 -125.44 -60.70 -48.68
N LEU A 77 -124.19 -60.22 -48.62
CA LEU A 77 -123.25 -60.39 -47.51
C LEU A 77 -122.91 -59.01 -46.88
N SER A 78 -123.02 -58.87 -45.56
CA SER A 78 -122.71 -57.64 -44.81
C SER A 78 -121.28 -57.66 -44.25
N VAL A 79 -120.40 -56.75 -44.69
CA VAL A 79 -119.07 -56.55 -44.10
C VAL A 79 -118.98 -55.14 -43.50
N CYS A 80 -118.57 -55.03 -42.23
CA CYS A 80 -118.31 -53.76 -41.54
C CYS A 80 -116.80 -53.58 -41.27
N THR A 81 -116.29 -52.38 -41.50
CA THR A 81 -114.91 -51.95 -41.20
C THR A 81 -114.88 -50.97 -40.01
N TYR A 82 -113.90 -51.12 -39.11
CA TYR A 82 -113.67 -50.24 -37.95
C TYR A 82 -112.24 -49.66 -37.98
N ASN A 83 -112.11 -48.36 -37.69
CA ASN A 83 -110.83 -47.65 -37.61
C ASN A 83 -110.33 -47.66 -36.16
N PHE A 84 -109.09 -48.11 -35.92
CA PHE A 84 -108.43 -47.96 -34.61
C PHE A 84 -107.23 -47.01 -34.72
N TRP A 85 -107.12 -46.09 -33.77
CA TRP A 85 -106.02 -45.12 -33.69
C TRP A 85 -104.79 -45.79 -33.07
N LYS A 86 -103.63 -45.70 -33.74
CA LYS A 86 -102.35 -46.20 -33.21
C LYS A 86 -101.64 -45.06 -32.46
N PRO A 87 -101.44 -45.15 -31.13
CA PRO A 87 -100.76 -44.11 -30.39
C PRO A 87 -99.27 -44.04 -30.80
N LYS A 88 -98.78 -42.83 -31.07
CA LYS A 88 -97.39 -42.55 -31.45
C LYS A 88 -96.92 -41.29 -30.74
N CYS A 89 -95.78 -41.38 -30.08
CA CYS A 89 -95.13 -40.21 -29.50
C CYS A 89 -94.30 -39.46 -30.54
N CYS A 90 -94.20 -38.16 -30.37
CA CYS A 90 -93.26 -37.34 -31.14
C CYS A 90 -91.81 -37.68 -30.73
N ARG A 91 -90.84 -37.38 -31.61
CA ARG A 91 -89.42 -37.60 -31.33
C ARG A 91 -89.01 -36.89 -30.03
N GLY A 92 -88.21 -37.55 -29.20
CA GLY A 92 -87.80 -37.04 -27.88
C GLY A 92 -88.84 -37.23 -26.76
N PHE A 93 -89.91 -37.98 -27.02
CA PHE A 93 -90.89 -38.39 -26.02
C PHE A 93 -91.10 -39.91 -26.04
N TYR A 94 -91.30 -40.52 -24.87
CA TYR A 94 -91.30 -41.97 -24.71
C TYR A 94 -92.44 -42.48 -23.81
N GLY A 95 -92.73 -43.78 -23.93
CA GLY A 95 -93.72 -44.47 -23.12
C GLY A 95 -95.18 -44.17 -23.50
N ARG A 96 -96.11 -44.72 -22.73
CA ARG A 96 -97.56 -44.62 -22.98
C ARG A 96 -98.07 -43.18 -22.95
N ASP A 97 -97.59 -42.40 -21.99
CA ASP A 97 -98.04 -41.02 -21.76
C ASP A 97 -97.18 -39.99 -22.50
N CYS A 98 -96.25 -40.46 -23.35
CA CYS A 98 -95.30 -39.63 -24.08
C CYS A 98 -94.57 -38.63 -23.17
N LEU A 99 -93.83 -39.14 -22.18
CA LEU A 99 -92.99 -38.35 -21.28
C LEU A 99 -91.74 -37.84 -22.00
N VAL A 100 -91.23 -36.68 -21.60
CA VAL A 100 -90.05 -36.07 -22.23
C VAL A 100 -88.79 -36.88 -21.91
N CYS A 101 -87.97 -37.18 -22.92
CA CYS A 101 -86.66 -37.80 -22.71
C CYS A 101 -85.76 -36.96 -21.78
N PRO A 102 -84.90 -37.57 -20.96
CA PRO A 102 -83.93 -36.85 -20.13
C PRO A 102 -83.10 -35.86 -20.98
N GLY A 103 -82.83 -34.65 -20.48
CA GLY A 103 -82.18 -33.57 -21.24
C GLY A 103 -83.15 -32.65 -22.02
N GLY A 104 -84.43 -33.04 -22.12
CA GLY A 104 -85.50 -32.22 -22.70
C GLY A 104 -85.89 -32.66 -24.12
N SER A 105 -87.04 -32.15 -24.60
CA SER A 105 -87.59 -32.53 -25.92
C SER A 105 -86.85 -31.89 -27.09
N ALA A 106 -86.18 -30.75 -26.87
CA ALA A 106 -85.37 -30.06 -27.87
C ALA A 106 -84.00 -30.73 -28.08
N TYR A 107 -83.39 -31.22 -27.00
CA TYR A 107 -82.08 -31.88 -27.01
C TYR A 107 -82.12 -33.17 -26.17
N PRO A 108 -82.78 -34.24 -26.65
CA PRO A 108 -82.83 -35.51 -25.94
C PRO A 108 -81.42 -36.00 -25.58
N CYS A 109 -81.24 -36.48 -24.36
CA CYS A 109 -79.97 -36.88 -23.77
C CYS A 109 -78.90 -35.78 -23.84
N SER A 110 -79.31 -34.53 -23.63
CA SER A 110 -78.46 -33.33 -23.66
C SER A 110 -77.65 -33.18 -24.96
N ASN A 111 -78.10 -33.81 -26.05
CA ASN A 111 -77.39 -33.91 -27.33
C ASN A 111 -76.04 -34.65 -27.28
N HIS A 112 -75.80 -35.44 -26.23
CA HIS A 112 -74.60 -36.26 -26.04
C HIS A 112 -74.94 -37.76 -25.97
N GLY A 113 -76.00 -38.16 -26.66
CA GLY A 113 -76.45 -39.54 -26.66
C GLY A 113 -77.77 -39.73 -27.43
N LYS A 114 -78.25 -40.97 -27.43
CA LYS A 114 -79.50 -41.36 -28.07
C LYS A 114 -80.53 -41.84 -27.05
N CYS A 115 -81.72 -41.24 -27.08
CA CYS A 115 -82.85 -41.67 -26.24
C CYS A 115 -83.58 -42.84 -26.89
N ASP A 116 -83.99 -43.82 -26.08
CA ASP A 116 -84.99 -44.82 -26.45
C ASP A 116 -86.40 -44.20 -26.44
N ASP A 117 -86.76 -43.53 -27.54
CA ASP A 117 -88.00 -42.77 -27.71
C ASP A 117 -89.10 -43.53 -28.46
N GLY A 118 -90.32 -42.99 -28.43
CA GLY A 118 -91.51 -43.62 -29.00
C GLY A 118 -92.38 -44.35 -27.96
N HIS A 119 -93.56 -44.81 -28.39
CA HIS A 119 -94.60 -45.33 -27.49
C HIS A 119 -94.20 -46.61 -26.72
N LEU A 120 -93.24 -47.38 -27.24
CA LEU A 120 -92.66 -48.56 -26.58
C LEU A 120 -91.30 -48.29 -25.92
N GLY A 121 -90.71 -47.12 -26.16
CA GLY A 121 -89.42 -46.73 -25.59
C GLY A 121 -89.54 -46.46 -24.10
N ASN A 122 -88.47 -46.71 -23.35
CA ASN A 122 -88.42 -46.53 -21.90
C ASN A 122 -87.73 -45.24 -21.45
N GLY A 123 -87.23 -44.43 -22.39
CA GLY A 123 -86.61 -43.14 -22.11
C GLY A 123 -85.16 -43.21 -21.64
N THR A 124 -84.54 -44.40 -21.68
CA THR A 124 -83.14 -44.58 -21.31
C THR A 124 -82.24 -43.93 -22.36
N CYS A 125 -81.27 -43.12 -21.90
CA CYS A 125 -80.26 -42.50 -22.74
C CYS A 125 -79.01 -43.37 -22.85
N ILE A 126 -78.57 -43.63 -24.09
CA ILE A 126 -77.26 -44.24 -24.38
C ILE A 126 -76.30 -43.11 -24.71
N CYS A 127 -75.33 -42.85 -23.83
CA CYS A 127 -74.43 -41.71 -23.94
C CYS A 127 -73.26 -41.94 -24.91
N ASP A 128 -72.84 -40.85 -25.56
CA ASP A 128 -71.64 -40.79 -26.38
C ASP A 128 -70.38 -40.95 -25.52
N SER A 129 -69.28 -41.36 -26.15
CA SER A 129 -68.02 -41.57 -25.45
C SER A 129 -67.57 -40.27 -24.75
N ARG A 130 -67.23 -40.39 -23.45
CA ARG A 130 -66.82 -39.32 -22.51
C ARG A 130 -67.97 -38.65 -21.74
N PHE A 131 -69.22 -38.95 -22.06
CA PHE A 131 -70.39 -38.47 -21.31
C PHE A 131 -71.01 -39.58 -20.47
N SER A 132 -71.62 -39.21 -19.35
CA SER A 132 -72.23 -40.10 -18.37
C SER A 132 -73.48 -39.45 -17.75
N GLY A 133 -74.20 -40.20 -16.91
CA GLY A 133 -75.43 -39.75 -16.28
C GLY A 133 -76.69 -40.10 -17.08
N ALA A 134 -77.85 -40.06 -16.42
CA ALA A 134 -79.13 -40.49 -17.00
C ALA A 134 -79.60 -39.60 -18.18
N ALA A 135 -79.08 -38.37 -18.28
CA ALA A 135 -79.33 -37.44 -19.36
C ALA A 135 -78.08 -37.14 -20.21
N CYS A 136 -77.00 -37.92 -20.05
CA CYS A 136 -75.70 -37.69 -20.70
C CYS A 136 -75.13 -36.28 -20.50
N ASP A 137 -75.40 -35.69 -19.34
CA ASP A 137 -75.06 -34.33 -18.96
C ASP A 137 -73.80 -34.24 -18.10
N GLN A 138 -73.28 -35.37 -17.64
CA GLN A 138 -72.07 -35.47 -16.81
C GLN A 138 -70.89 -35.96 -17.64
N CYS A 139 -69.67 -35.71 -17.16
CA CYS A 139 -68.47 -36.29 -17.77
C CYS A 139 -68.18 -37.66 -17.15
N VAL A 140 -67.56 -38.54 -17.92
CA VAL A 140 -66.90 -39.74 -17.36
C VAL A 140 -65.73 -39.27 -16.48
N PRO A 141 -65.44 -39.93 -15.34
CA PRO A 141 -64.33 -39.54 -14.47
C PRO A 141 -63.02 -39.29 -15.22
N GLY A 142 -62.28 -38.25 -14.81
CA GLY A 142 -61.04 -37.83 -15.47
C GLY A 142 -61.23 -36.99 -16.75
N HIS A 143 -62.42 -36.44 -16.97
CA HIS A 143 -62.72 -35.50 -18.06
C HIS A 143 -63.39 -34.23 -17.53
N PHE A 144 -63.09 -33.07 -18.13
CA PHE A 144 -63.50 -31.77 -17.62
C PHE A 144 -64.08 -30.84 -18.70
N GLY A 145 -64.83 -29.83 -18.25
CA GLY A 145 -65.40 -28.78 -19.08
C GLY A 145 -66.67 -29.20 -19.85
N PRO A 146 -67.25 -28.28 -20.64
CA PRO A 146 -68.54 -28.50 -21.31
C PRO A 146 -68.50 -29.61 -22.37
N ASP A 147 -67.32 -29.86 -22.95
CA ASP A 147 -67.09 -30.90 -23.97
C ASP A 147 -66.45 -32.18 -23.39
N CYS A 148 -66.31 -32.28 -22.06
CA CYS A 148 -65.65 -33.40 -21.37
C CYS A 148 -64.30 -33.79 -21.98
N LYS A 149 -63.34 -32.86 -21.96
CA LYS A 149 -61.96 -33.06 -22.42
C LYS A 149 -61.16 -33.88 -21.42
N VAL A 150 -60.23 -34.73 -21.89
CA VAL A 150 -59.40 -35.60 -21.04
C VAL A 150 -58.48 -34.76 -20.15
N CYS A 151 -58.40 -35.09 -18.86
CA CYS A 151 -57.41 -34.51 -17.93
C CYS A 151 -55.97 -34.92 -18.30
N ASN A 152 -55.02 -34.01 -18.12
CA ASN A 152 -53.59 -34.24 -18.42
C ASN A 152 -52.73 -33.98 -17.18
N CYS A 153 -53.00 -34.71 -16.10
CA CYS A 153 -52.16 -34.72 -14.91
C CYS A 153 -51.22 -35.94 -14.95
N SER A 154 -50.06 -35.86 -14.28
CA SER A 154 -49.22 -37.03 -13.99
C SER A 154 -49.94 -37.95 -13.00
N GLU A 155 -49.36 -39.12 -12.74
CA GLU A 155 -49.85 -40.03 -11.70
C GLU A 155 -49.75 -39.47 -10.27
N ASN A 156 -49.06 -38.32 -10.09
CA ASN A 156 -48.80 -37.67 -8.80
C ASN A 156 -49.74 -36.48 -8.52
N GLY A 157 -50.91 -36.44 -9.17
CA GLY A 157 -51.89 -35.38 -8.94
C GLY A 157 -53.29 -35.76 -9.42
N SER A 158 -54.29 -35.11 -8.84
CA SER A 158 -55.69 -35.25 -9.22
C SER A 158 -56.16 -34.06 -10.04
N CYS A 159 -57.15 -34.27 -10.91
CA CYS A 159 -57.68 -33.24 -11.81
C CYS A 159 -59.00 -32.67 -11.29
N ASP A 160 -59.23 -31.37 -11.49
CA ASP A 160 -60.55 -30.75 -11.37
C ASP A 160 -61.48 -31.20 -12.51
N ASP A 161 -62.13 -32.35 -12.33
CA ASP A 161 -62.95 -33.01 -13.34
C ASP A 161 -64.45 -32.65 -13.28
N GLY A 162 -65.21 -33.14 -14.26
CA GLY A 162 -66.63 -32.86 -14.41
C GLY A 162 -66.95 -31.67 -15.31
N ARG A 163 -68.25 -31.47 -15.59
CA ARG A 163 -68.74 -30.52 -16.61
C ARG A 163 -68.38 -29.06 -16.34
N ARG A 164 -68.20 -28.71 -15.07
CA ARG A 164 -67.76 -27.37 -14.61
C ARG A 164 -66.28 -27.33 -14.22
N GLY A 165 -65.62 -28.48 -14.21
CA GLY A 165 -64.21 -28.60 -13.88
C GLY A 165 -63.35 -27.84 -14.88
N THR A 166 -62.27 -27.27 -14.38
CA THR A 166 -61.31 -26.45 -15.14
C THR A 166 -60.20 -27.27 -15.77
N GLY A 167 -60.01 -28.52 -15.33
CA GLY A 167 -58.91 -29.38 -15.74
C GLY A 167 -57.57 -29.06 -15.08
N GLU A 168 -57.56 -28.19 -14.07
CA GLU A 168 -56.37 -27.89 -13.27
C GLU A 168 -55.96 -29.10 -12.41
N CYS A 169 -54.65 -29.33 -12.29
CA CYS A 169 -54.09 -30.45 -11.53
C CYS A 169 -53.72 -30.01 -10.12
N PHE A 170 -54.23 -30.73 -9.11
CA PHE A 170 -53.84 -30.61 -7.72
C PHE A 170 -52.78 -31.67 -7.39
N CYS A 171 -51.57 -31.21 -7.08
CA CYS A 171 -50.43 -32.11 -6.87
C CYS A 171 -50.41 -32.72 -5.47
N GLU A 172 -50.00 -33.98 -5.41
CA GLU A 172 -49.72 -34.67 -4.16
C GLU A 172 -48.50 -34.06 -3.44
N ALA A 173 -48.39 -34.33 -2.14
CA ALA A 173 -47.30 -33.80 -1.32
C ALA A 173 -45.94 -34.20 -1.90
N GLY A 174 -45.08 -33.19 -2.12
CA GLY A 174 -43.76 -33.41 -2.72
C GLY A 174 -43.71 -33.25 -4.24
N TRP A 175 -44.81 -32.83 -4.89
CA TRP A 175 -44.86 -32.59 -6.35
C TRP A 175 -45.39 -31.18 -6.68
N THR A 176 -44.94 -30.65 -7.82
CA THR A 176 -45.32 -29.35 -8.36
C THR A 176 -45.23 -29.39 -9.90
N GLY A 177 -45.46 -28.25 -10.55
CA GLY A 177 -45.59 -28.18 -12.01
C GLY A 177 -47.04 -28.26 -12.48
N LYS A 178 -47.28 -27.90 -13.75
CA LYS A 178 -48.64 -27.75 -14.29
C LYS A 178 -49.40 -29.07 -14.39
N ARG A 179 -48.67 -30.19 -14.47
CA ARG A 179 -49.20 -31.55 -14.51
C ARG A 179 -48.69 -32.37 -13.32
N CYS A 180 -48.14 -31.74 -12.29
CA CYS A 180 -47.52 -32.44 -11.15
C CYS A 180 -46.33 -33.31 -11.55
N GLU A 181 -45.53 -32.86 -12.51
CA GLU A 181 -44.39 -33.56 -13.09
C GLU A 181 -43.04 -33.24 -12.43
N ILE A 182 -43.00 -32.26 -11.52
CA ILE A 182 -41.77 -31.77 -10.88
C ILE A 182 -41.76 -32.23 -9.42
N GLN A 183 -40.82 -33.07 -9.04
CA GLN A 183 -40.63 -33.47 -7.65
C GLN A 183 -39.95 -32.34 -6.85
N LEU A 184 -40.55 -31.94 -5.74
CA LEU A 184 -39.99 -31.00 -4.76
C LEU A 184 -38.90 -31.70 -3.94
N VAL A 185 -37.67 -31.69 -4.44
CA VAL A 185 -36.51 -32.16 -3.67
C VAL A 185 -36.06 -31.05 -2.72
N ALA A 186 -36.04 -31.33 -1.42
CA ALA A 186 -35.54 -30.40 -0.43
C ALA A 186 -34.05 -30.07 -0.68
N ASP A 187 -33.68 -28.80 -0.58
CA ASP A 187 -32.29 -28.35 -0.68
C ASP A 187 -31.53 -28.77 0.59
N MET A 188 -30.85 -29.91 0.50
CA MET A 188 -30.05 -30.48 1.56
C MET A 188 -28.82 -29.62 1.86
N CYS A 189 -28.33 -28.81 0.91
CA CYS A 189 -27.19 -27.93 1.17
C CYS A 189 -27.53 -26.83 2.19
N GLN A 190 -28.81 -26.49 2.36
CA GLN A 190 -29.25 -25.53 3.39
C GLN A 190 -29.24 -26.12 4.81
N PHE A 191 -29.28 -27.44 4.94
CA PHE A 191 -29.29 -28.14 6.22
C PHE A 191 -27.96 -28.85 6.45
N TRP A 192 -27.20 -28.43 7.47
CA TRP A 192 -25.88 -29.00 7.81
C TRP A 192 -24.89 -29.05 6.62
N ASN A 193 -24.98 -28.08 5.69
CA ASN A 193 -24.17 -28.03 4.46
C ASN A 193 -24.25 -29.34 3.64
N GLY A 194 -25.41 -30.02 3.64
CA GLY A 194 -25.60 -31.30 2.94
C GLY A 194 -24.74 -32.45 3.48
N GLY A 195 -24.25 -32.35 4.72
CA GLY A 195 -23.29 -33.28 5.31
C GLY A 195 -21.84 -33.05 4.88
N CYS A 196 -21.57 -32.05 4.04
CA CYS A 196 -20.20 -31.69 3.64
C CYS A 196 -19.39 -31.15 4.82
N ALA A 197 -18.05 -31.24 4.73
CA ALA A 197 -17.17 -30.59 5.70
C ALA A 197 -17.52 -29.11 5.83
N LYS A 198 -17.30 -28.51 7.02
CA LYS A 198 -17.62 -27.10 7.28
C LYS A 198 -16.98 -26.12 6.28
N VAL A 199 -15.78 -26.45 5.78
CA VAL A 199 -15.05 -25.63 4.79
C VAL A 199 -15.32 -26.02 3.34
N ALA A 200 -16.03 -27.12 3.09
CA ALA A 200 -16.33 -27.61 1.75
C ALA A 200 -17.53 -26.88 1.13
N ARG A 201 -17.51 -26.78 -0.19
CA ARG A 201 -18.63 -26.24 -0.97
C ARG A 201 -19.62 -27.35 -1.27
N CYS A 202 -20.87 -27.20 -0.80
CA CYS A 202 -21.98 -28.07 -1.14
C CYS A 202 -22.62 -27.66 -2.47
N SER A 203 -22.98 -28.65 -3.28
CA SER A 203 -23.82 -28.47 -4.48
C SER A 203 -24.74 -29.68 -4.62
N GLN A 204 -25.99 -29.45 -5.03
CA GLN A 204 -27.00 -30.51 -5.15
C GLN A 204 -27.58 -30.55 -6.56
N LYS A 205 -27.73 -31.76 -7.10
CA LYS A 205 -28.43 -32.01 -8.37
C LYS A 205 -29.42 -33.17 -8.18
N GLY A 206 -30.71 -32.84 -8.09
CA GLY A 206 -31.73 -33.80 -7.66
C GLY A 206 -31.48 -34.22 -6.21
N GLU A 207 -31.49 -35.52 -5.94
CA GLU A 207 -31.19 -36.08 -4.60
C GLU A 207 -29.68 -36.19 -4.29
N LYS A 208 -28.81 -36.00 -5.29
CA LYS A 208 -27.37 -36.19 -5.12
C LYS A 208 -26.69 -34.91 -4.62
N VAL A 209 -26.15 -34.97 -3.41
CA VAL A 209 -25.25 -33.96 -2.84
C VAL A 209 -23.81 -34.24 -3.27
N VAL A 210 -23.11 -33.20 -3.72
CA VAL A 210 -21.70 -33.21 -4.11
C VAL A 210 -20.95 -32.16 -3.30
N CYS A 211 -20.00 -32.63 -2.51
CA CYS A 211 -19.11 -31.80 -1.70
C CYS A 211 -17.77 -31.59 -2.41
N THR A 212 -17.23 -30.38 -2.39
CA THR A 212 -15.91 -30.09 -2.98
C THR A 212 -15.03 -29.32 -2.00
N CYS A 213 -13.84 -29.83 -1.73
CA CYS A 213 -12.87 -29.10 -0.91
C CYS A 213 -12.39 -27.82 -1.62
N PRO A 214 -12.21 -26.71 -0.88
CA PRO A 214 -11.67 -25.48 -1.43
C PRO A 214 -10.17 -25.64 -1.77
N ARG A 215 -9.62 -24.70 -2.55
CA ARG A 215 -8.18 -24.68 -2.87
C ARG A 215 -7.35 -24.66 -1.58
N GLY A 216 -6.29 -25.46 -1.55
CA GLY A 216 -5.40 -25.60 -0.38
C GLY A 216 -5.86 -26.67 0.62
N TYR A 217 -6.97 -27.37 0.36
CA TYR A 217 -7.44 -28.51 1.14
C TYR A 217 -7.53 -29.77 0.26
N SER A 218 -7.34 -30.94 0.87
CA SER A 218 -7.48 -32.24 0.23
C SER A 218 -8.46 -33.13 0.98
N GLY A 219 -9.09 -34.06 0.26
CA GLY A 219 -10.07 -35.00 0.80
C GLY A 219 -11.23 -35.22 -0.18
N ASP A 220 -12.28 -35.86 0.31
CA ASP A 220 -13.47 -36.27 -0.45
C ASP A 220 -14.60 -35.23 -0.45
N GLY A 221 -14.38 -34.07 0.19
CA GLY A 221 -15.38 -33.01 0.34
C GLY A 221 -16.24 -33.17 1.60
N PHE A 222 -16.38 -34.38 2.13
CA PHE A 222 -17.02 -34.65 3.43
C PHE A 222 -16.02 -34.49 4.57
N THR A 223 -14.75 -34.81 4.30
CA THR A 223 -13.59 -34.48 5.10
C THR A 223 -12.65 -33.64 4.24
N CYS A 224 -12.30 -32.43 4.69
CA CYS A 224 -11.32 -31.58 4.03
C CYS A 224 -10.21 -31.24 5.02
N LEU A 225 -9.01 -31.78 4.77
CA LEU A 225 -7.82 -31.51 5.57
C LEU A 225 -6.96 -30.45 4.88
N PRO A 226 -6.36 -29.49 5.63
CA PRO A 226 -5.40 -28.56 5.07
C PRO A 226 -4.24 -29.29 4.41
N ILE A 227 -3.89 -28.92 3.18
CA ILE A 227 -2.68 -29.41 2.55
C ILE A 227 -1.50 -28.65 3.16
N ASP A 228 -0.59 -29.38 3.81
CA ASP A 228 0.67 -28.82 4.27
C ASP A 228 1.72 -28.86 3.15
N PRO A 229 2.08 -27.71 2.53
CA PRO A 229 3.07 -27.70 1.46
C PRO A 229 4.47 -28.05 1.96
N CYS A 230 4.76 -27.96 3.25
CA CYS A 230 6.07 -28.29 3.82
C CYS A 230 6.37 -29.79 3.79
N THR A 231 5.33 -30.61 3.70
CA THR A 231 5.44 -32.08 3.55
C THR A 231 5.59 -32.53 2.09
N SER A 232 5.42 -31.62 1.14
CA SER A 232 5.53 -31.90 -0.29
C SER A 232 6.99 -31.80 -0.76
N GLY A 233 7.53 -32.87 -1.35
CA GLY A 233 8.92 -32.88 -1.84
C GLY A 233 9.96 -32.72 -0.72
N VAL A 234 11.12 -32.13 -1.04
CA VAL A 234 12.19 -31.88 -0.06
C VAL A 234 11.95 -30.54 0.65
N ASN A 235 11.62 -30.57 1.93
CA ASN A 235 11.37 -29.38 2.79
C ASN A 235 10.37 -28.38 2.16
N GLY A 236 9.34 -28.88 1.48
CA GLY A 236 8.36 -28.06 0.77
C GLY A 236 8.91 -27.27 -0.43
N GLY A 237 10.18 -27.44 -0.83
CA GLY A 237 10.90 -26.57 -1.76
C GLY A 237 11.52 -25.33 -1.10
N CYS A 238 11.76 -25.36 0.21
CA CYS A 238 12.63 -24.40 0.91
C CYS A 238 14.08 -24.87 0.88
N HIS A 239 15.03 -23.96 1.13
CA HIS A 239 16.45 -24.33 1.26
C HIS A 239 16.67 -25.38 2.37
N GLU A 240 17.72 -26.20 2.29
CA GLU A 240 18.07 -27.16 3.36
C GLU A 240 18.39 -26.47 4.70
N HIS A 241 18.93 -25.26 4.60
CA HIS A 241 19.21 -24.36 5.71
C HIS A 241 18.05 -23.39 6.03
N ALA A 242 16.83 -23.72 5.57
CA ALA A 242 15.62 -23.00 5.92
C ALA A 242 14.63 -23.90 6.68
N THR A 243 13.81 -23.27 7.51
CA THR A 243 12.64 -23.87 8.14
C THR A 243 11.42 -23.55 7.30
N CYS A 244 10.72 -24.58 6.83
CA CYS A 244 9.41 -24.44 6.20
C CYS A 244 8.33 -24.36 7.28
N THR A 245 7.44 -23.38 7.16
CA THR A 245 6.26 -23.24 8.03
C THR A 245 5.00 -23.09 7.20
N MET A 246 3.98 -23.90 7.48
CA MET A 246 2.66 -23.71 6.87
C MET A 246 2.02 -22.47 7.49
N VAL A 247 1.72 -21.48 6.64
CA VAL A 247 1.08 -20.22 7.09
C VAL A 247 -0.42 -20.22 6.84
N ALA A 248 -0.87 -21.02 5.88
CA ALA A 248 -2.28 -21.25 5.59
C ALA A 248 -2.41 -22.54 4.77
N PRO A 249 -3.61 -23.15 4.66
CA PRO A 249 -3.84 -24.31 3.82
C PRO A 249 -3.33 -24.10 2.39
N GLY A 250 -2.43 -24.97 1.91
CA GLY A 250 -1.80 -24.86 0.60
C GLY A 250 -0.77 -23.73 0.45
N LYS A 251 -0.43 -22.99 1.51
CA LYS A 251 0.57 -21.90 1.49
C LYS A 251 1.65 -22.11 2.56
N LYS A 252 2.91 -21.95 2.14
CA LYS A 252 4.08 -22.07 3.01
C LYS A 252 4.90 -20.77 3.04
N ARG A 253 5.72 -20.65 4.09
CA ARG A 253 6.79 -19.66 4.22
C ARG A 253 8.09 -20.38 4.51
N CYS A 254 9.16 -19.97 3.84
CA CYS A 254 10.50 -20.41 4.13
C CYS A 254 11.23 -19.33 4.93
N SER A 255 11.89 -19.69 6.02
CA SER A 255 12.72 -18.77 6.81
C SER A 255 14.09 -19.40 7.02
N CYS A 256 15.17 -18.69 6.69
CA CYS A 256 16.52 -19.21 6.94
C CYS A 256 16.75 -19.50 8.43
N LYS A 257 17.46 -20.58 8.73
CA LYS A 257 17.88 -20.96 10.10
C LYS A 257 18.87 -19.94 10.65
N ASP A 258 19.11 -20.01 11.96
CA ASP A 258 20.12 -19.18 12.62
C ASP A 258 21.48 -19.30 11.93
N SER A 259 22.17 -18.18 11.80
CA SER A 259 23.44 -18.05 11.05
C SER A 259 23.32 -18.18 9.53
N TYR A 260 22.12 -18.20 8.97
CA TYR A 260 21.89 -18.08 7.53
C TYR A 260 21.08 -16.83 7.20
N ILE A 261 21.24 -16.31 5.99
CA ILE A 261 20.55 -15.13 5.48
C ILE A 261 20.07 -15.36 4.04
N GLY A 262 18.90 -14.81 3.72
CA GLY A 262 18.27 -14.99 2.42
C GLY A 262 16.75 -15.02 2.53
N ASP A 263 16.08 -15.42 1.45
CA ASP A 263 14.61 -15.41 1.33
C ASP A 263 13.96 -16.72 1.77
N GLY A 264 14.74 -17.64 2.34
CA GLY A 264 14.29 -18.96 2.78
C GLY A 264 14.22 -20.01 1.66
N VAL A 265 14.14 -19.59 0.40
CA VAL A 265 14.28 -20.50 -0.76
C VAL A 265 15.76 -20.62 -1.13
N THR A 266 16.50 -19.51 -1.03
CA THR A 266 17.96 -19.47 -1.07
C THR A 266 18.46 -18.94 0.29
N CYS A 267 19.31 -19.71 0.95
CA CYS A 267 19.92 -19.33 2.22
C CYS A 267 21.43 -19.51 2.15
N GLU A 268 22.16 -18.44 2.43
CA GLU A 268 23.62 -18.44 2.49
C GLU A 268 24.09 -18.18 3.91
N VAL A 269 25.33 -18.56 4.22
CA VAL A 269 25.90 -18.33 5.55
C VAL A 269 25.92 -16.83 5.83
N LYS A 270 25.36 -16.43 6.98
CA LYS A 270 25.36 -15.05 7.47
C LYS A 270 26.80 -14.65 7.81
N GLN A 271 27.50 -14.10 6.82
CA GLN A 271 28.79 -13.47 7.03
C GLN A 271 28.56 -12.02 7.45
N LEU A 272 29.07 -11.62 8.61
CA LEU A 272 29.08 -10.21 8.96
C LEU A 272 30.00 -9.49 7.96
N PRO A 273 29.61 -8.31 7.45
CA PRO A 273 30.47 -7.53 6.58
C PRO A 273 31.82 -7.29 7.25
N VAL A 274 32.89 -7.82 6.66
CA VAL A 274 34.25 -7.63 7.16
C VAL A 274 34.63 -6.18 6.93
N SER A 275 35.07 -5.50 7.98
CA SER A 275 35.54 -4.12 7.89
C SER A 275 36.66 -4.03 6.85
N ARG A 276 36.47 -3.21 5.83
CA ARG A 276 37.46 -2.94 4.78
C ARG A 276 38.69 -2.25 5.33
N CYS A 277 38.60 -1.59 6.49
CA CYS A 277 39.77 -1.07 7.18
C CYS A 277 40.75 -2.17 7.64
N LEU A 278 40.30 -3.43 7.72
CA LEU A 278 41.18 -4.57 8.00
C LEU A 278 42.04 -4.98 6.79
N GLN A 279 41.67 -4.54 5.59
CA GLN A 279 42.38 -4.81 4.34
C GLN A 279 43.09 -3.53 3.90
N ASP A 280 44.43 -3.51 3.93
CA ASP A 280 45.25 -2.37 3.46
C ASP A 280 44.82 -1.01 4.05
N ASN A 281 44.42 -0.98 5.33
CA ASN A 281 43.86 0.20 6.01
C ASN A 281 42.71 0.89 5.22
N GLY A 282 41.94 0.13 4.43
CA GLY A 282 40.90 0.65 3.54
C GLY A 282 41.43 1.59 2.45
N LYS A 283 42.70 1.47 2.04
CA LYS A 283 43.43 2.42 1.18
C LYS A 283 43.62 3.82 1.78
N CYS A 284 43.39 3.99 3.08
CA CYS A 284 43.76 5.22 3.77
C CYS A 284 45.29 5.31 3.91
N HIS A 285 45.81 6.53 4.02
CA HIS A 285 47.22 6.75 4.34
C HIS A 285 47.63 6.00 5.62
N LEU A 286 48.89 5.58 5.75
CA LEU A 286 49.37 4.89 6.95
C LEU A 286 49.18 5.74 8.23
N ASN A 287 49.34 7.05 8.10
CA ASN A 287 49.09 8.03 9.17
C ASN A 287 47.65 8.55 9.19
N ALA A 288 46.69 7.82 8.63
CA ALA A 288 45.28 8.11 8.72
C ALA A 288 44.53 7.00 9.47
N LYS A 289 43.57 7.40 10.29
CA LYS A 289 42.59 6.52 10.90
C LYS A 289 41.53 6.18 9.85
N CYS A 290 41.44 4.89 9.51
CA CYS A 290 40.36 4.36 8.70
C CYS A 290 39.14 4.06 9.59
N THR A 291 37.97 4.54 9.18
CA THR A 291 36.69 4.17 9.79
C THR A 291 35.79 3.58 8.70
N ASP A 292 35.40 2.32 8.86
CA ASP A 292 34.51 1.68 7.89
C ASP A 292 33.08 2.22 8.07
N LEU A 293 32.67 3.06 7.12
CA LEU A 293 31.34 3.66 7.08
C LEU A 293 30.23 2.64 6.81
N HIS A 294 30.58 1.38 6.53
CA HIS A 294 29.63 0.28 6.43
C HIS A 294 28.82 0.13 7.73
N PHE A 295 29.42 0.36 8.90
CA PHE A 295 28.79 0.09 10.20
C PHE A 295 27.96 1.27 10.74
N GLU A 296 28.30 2.51 10.38
CA GLU A 296 27.74 3.69 11.05
C GLU A 296 26.42 4.20 10.45
N ASP A 297 26.13 3.90 9.17
CA ASP A 297 24.90 4.39 8.52
C ASP A 297 23.63 3.60 8.93
N LYS A 298 23.70 2.59 9.83
CA LYS A 298 22.64 1.60 10.20
C LYS A 298 22.00 0.83 9.04
N LYS A 299 22.28 1.22 7.80
CA LYS A 299 21.68 0.70 6.57
C LYS A 299 22.66 -0.09 5.71
N LEU A 300 23.91 -0.27 6.17
CA LEU A 300 24.92 -1.13 5.55
C LEU A 300 25.10 -0.90 4.03
N GLY A 301 25.05 0.37 3.59
CA GLY A 301 25.17 0.77 2.17
C GLY A 301 23.86 0.73 1.36
N VAL A 302 22.78 0.19 1.91
CA VAL A 302 21.44 0.28 1.30
C VAL A 302 20.81 1.62 1.62
N PHE A 303 20.16 2.22 0.64
CA PHE A 303 19.38 3.44 0.81
C PHE A 303 18.14 3.39 -0.09
N HIS A 304 17.16 4.20 0.25
CA HIS A 304 15.88 4.24 -0.46
C HIS A 304 15.82 5.46 -1.37
N MET A 305 15.40 5.24 -2.60
CA MET A 305 15.19 6.26 -3.61
C MET A 305 13.72 6.33 -3.99
N ARG A 306 13.24 7.56 -4.17
CA ARG A 306 11.89 7.87 -4.62
C ARG A 306 12.00 8.75 -5.86
N SER A 307 11.02 8.65 -6.75
CA SER A 307 10.90 9.57 -7.88
C SER A 307 10.55 10.97 -7.40
N ASP A 308 11.02 11.99 -8.12
CA ASP A 308 10.59 13.37 -7.90
C ASP A 308 9.07 13.56 -8.10
N ASN A 309 8.43 12.66 -8.87
CA ASN A 309 6.97 12.63 -9.09
C ASN A 309 6.18 12.00 -7.92
N GLY A 310 6.85 11.61 -6.84
CA GLY A 310 6.25 11.06 -5.62
C GLY A 310 6.40 9.54 -5.48
N THR A 311 5.67 9.00 -4.50
CA THR A 311 5.75 7.58 -4.08
C THR A 311 5.22 6.64 -5.16
N TYR A 312 5.93 5.53 -5.36
CA TYR A 312 5.56 4.45 -6.29
C TYR A 312 5.42 4.94 -7.74
N LYS A 313 6.44 5.65 -8.24
CA LYS A 313 6.47 6.20 -9.61
C LYS A 313 7.67 5.73 -10.44
N LEU A 314 8.45 4.76 -9.95
CA LEU A 314 9.57 4.19 -10.70
C LEU A 314 9.19 2.83 -11.28
N THR A 315 9.29 2.68 -12.60
CA THR A 315 9.36 1.36 -13.24
C THR A 315 10.70 0.69 -12.92
N PHE A 316 10.84 -0.61 -13.20
CA PHE A 316 12.09 -1.33 -12.90
C PHE A 316 13.31 -0.67 -13.57
N ASP A 317 13.20 -0.30 -14.86
CA ASP A 317 14.27 0.39 -15.58
C ASP A 317 14.56 1.78 -15.01
N ALA A 318 13.52 2.53 -14.60
CA ALA A 318 13.69 3.83 -13.98
C ALA A 318 14.38 3.73 -12.61
N ALA A 319 14.03 2.71 -11.83
CA ALA A 319 14.67 2.39 -10.55
C ALA A 319 16.15 2.02 -10.73
N GLN A 320 16.50 1.28 -11.78
CA GLN A 320 17.90 0.99 -12.07
C GLN A 320 18.68 2.27 -12.42
N ARG A 321 18.12 3.12 -13.29
CA ARG A 321 18.77 4.38 -13.70
C ARG A 321 18.97 5.35 -12.54
N ILE A 322 17.99 5.51 -11.64
CA ILE A 322 18.11 6.43 -10.49
C ILE A 322 19.15 5.94 -9.48
N CYS A 323 19.30 4.62 -9.30
CA CYS A 323 20.42 4.09 -8.52
C CYS A 323 21.76 4.38 -9.22
N THR A 324 21.84 4.15 -10.53
CA THR A 324 23.09 4.39 -11.29
C THR A 324 23.50 5.86 -11.32
N SER A 325 22.56 6.81 -11.39
CA SER A 325 22.87 8.25 -11.31
C SER A 325 23.47 8.64 -9.95
N GLU A 326 23.16 7.88 -8.89
CA GLU A 326 23.78 8.01 -7.57
C GLU A 326 25.08 7.21 -7.43
N GLY A 327 25.64 6.65 -8.51
CA GLY A 327 26.81 5.77 -8.42
C GLY A 327 26.53 4.49 -7.62
N ALA A 328 25.29 4.00 -7.69
CA ALA A 328 24.79 2.83 -6.99
C ALA A 328 24.19 1.80 -7.96
N THR A 329 23.89 0.61 -7.46
CA THR A 329 23.07 -0.39 -8.17
C THR A 329 21.78 -0.63 -7.40
N LEU A 330 20.81 -1.33 -7.99
CA LEU A 330 19.71 -1.87 -7.17
C LEU A 330 20.29 -2.82 -6.11
N ALA A 331 19.76 -2.72 -4.89
CA ALA A 331 20.17 -3.56 -3.79
C ALA A 331 19.70 -4.99 -4.02
N THR A 332 20.52 -5.97 -3.62
CA THR A 332 20.09 -7.36 -3.58
C THR A 332 19.19 -7.63 -2.39
N TYR A 333 18.39 -8.69 -2.45
CA TYR A 333 17.60 -9.15 -1.30
C TYR A 333 18.47 -9.33 -0.05
N GLN A 334 19.65 -9.95 -0.20
CA GLN A 334 20.57 -10.15 0.90
C GLN A 334 21.09 -8.83 1.48
N GLN A 335 21.49 -7.88 0.62
CA GLN A 335 21.94 -6.56 1.07
C GLN A 335 20.84 -5.84 1.87
N LEU A 336 19.58 -5.91 1.40
CA LEU A 336 18.44 -5.37 2.13
C LEU A 336 18.22 -6.10 3.47
N SER A 337 18.35 -7.44 3.48
CA SER A 337 18.24 -8.25 4.70
C SER A 337 19.33 -7.93 5.73
N TYR A 338 20.56 -7.68 5.29
CA TYR A 338 21.63 -7.21 6.16
C TYR A 338 21.30 -5.83 6.71
N ALA A 339 20.89 -4.89 5.85
CA ALA A 339 20.52 -3.54 6.27
C ALA A 339 19.40 -3.56 7.31
N GLN A 340 18.39 -4.42 7.13
CA GLN A 340 17.31 -4.65 8.09
C GLN A 340 17.86 -5.10 9.46
N GLN A 341 18.76 -6.08 9.49
CA GLN A 341 19.40 -6.54 10.72
C GLN A 341 20.29 -5.47 11.37
N GLY A 342 20.84 -4.56 10.56
CA GLY A 342 21.54 -3.34 11.01
C GLY A 342 20.62 -2.25 11.58
N GLY A 343 19.30 -2.44 11.52
CA GLY A 343 18.29 -1.51 12.04
C GLY A 343 17.57 -0.69 10.98
N PHE A 344 17.77 -0.95 9.68
CA PHE A 344 17.05 -0.23 8.63
C PHE A 344 15.58 -0.65 8.55
N ASN A 345 14.68 0.27 8.88
CA ASN A 345 13.24 0.10 8.81
C ASN A 345 12.63 1.06 7.79
N MET A 346 11.78 0.55 6.90
CA MET A 346 11.06 1.34 5.91
C MET A 346 9.70 0.71 5.62
N CYS A 347 8.63 1.52 5.53
CA CYS A 347 7.29 1.04 5.23
C CYS A 347 6.83 1.34 3.79
N SER A 348 7.75 1.29 2.85
CA SER A 348 7.46 1.54 1.44
C SER A 348 8.18 0.51 0.60
N ALA A 349 7.40 -0.20 -0.21
CA ALA A 349 7.90 -1.22 -1.11
C ALA A 349 8.73 -0.59 -2.23
N GLY A 350 9.88 -1.20 -2.52
CA GLY A 350 10.77 -0.73 -3.57
C GLY A 350 11.34 -1.88 -4.38
N TRP A 351 11.74 -1.56 -5.60
CA TRP A 351 12.49 -2.46 -6.47
C TRP A 351 13.84 -2.83 -5.85
N LEU A 352 14.19 -4.10 -5.98
CA LEU A 352 15.48 -4.72 -5.73
C LEU A 352 16.03 -5.29 -7.04
N ASP A 353 17.23 -5.86 -6.99
CA ASP A 353 17.78 -6.64 -8.10
C ASP A 353 16.82 -7.75 -8.58
N LYS A 354 17.01 -8.21 -9.81
CA LYS A 354 16.21 -9.30 -10.41
C LYS A 354 14.69 -9.04 -10.41
N ALA A 355 14.28 -7.78 -10.55
CA ALA A 355 12.88 -7.35 -10.59
C ALA A 355 12.06 -7.84 -9.38
N ARG A 356 12.68 -7.89 -8.19
CA ARG A 356 12.00 -8.24 -6.95
C ARG A 356 11.50 -6.98 -6.23
N VAL A 357 10.38 -7.07 -5.54
CA VAL A 357 9.85 -5.96 -4.73
C VAL A 357 9.75 -6.40 -3.27
N ALA A 358 10.34 -5.62 -2.38
CA ALA A 358 10.29 -5.87 -0.94
C ALA A 358 10.52 -4.59 -0.14
N TYR A 359 10.38 -4.67 1.19
CA TYR A 359 10.83 -3.63 2.12
C TYR A 359 11.21 -4.20 3.50
N PRO A 360 12.12 -3.56 4.23
CA PRO A 360 12.59 -4.04 5.53
C PRO A 360 11.79 -3.46 6.71
N THR A 361 11.44 -4.29 7.68
CA THR A 361 10.86 -3.88 8.97
C THR A 361 11.72 -4.37 10.13
N THR A 362 11.92 -3.54 11.15
CA THR A 362 12.74 -3.89 12.34
C THR A 362 11.96 -3.92 13.64
N TYR A 363 10.71 -3.46 13.62
CA TYR A 363 9.79 -3.52 14.75
C TYR A 363 8.37 -3.81 14.27
N SER A 364 7.54 -4.36 15.15
CA SER A 364 6.16 -4.69 14.84
C SER A 364 5.34 -3.40 14.69
N ASN A 365 4.68 -3.24 13.54
CA ASN A 365 3.74 -2.16 13.27
C ASN A 365 2.55 -2.72 12.49
N PRO A 366 1.32 -2.73 13.04
CA PRO A 366 0.14 -3.27 12.36
C PRO A 366 -0.16 -2.62 11.00
N ASN A 367 0.15 -1.33 10.86
CA ASN A 367 -0.05 -0.57 9.62
C ASN A 367 1.10 -0.79 8.61
N CYS A 368 2.13 -1.56 9.00
CA CYS A 368 3.29 -1.82 8.18
C CYS A 368 3.60 -3.32 8.10
N GLY A 369 3.22 -3.97 7.00
CA GLY A 369 3.41 -5.41 6.86
C GLY A 369 2.67 -6.24 7.90
N PHE A 370 1.54 -5.73 8.42
CA PHE A 370 0.70 -6.41 9.41
C PHE A 370 1.46 -6.83 10.68
N GLY A 371 2.39 -6.00 11.15
CA GLY A 371 3.16 -6.28 12.36
C GLY A 371 4.36 -7.20 12.15
N HIS A 372 4.67 -7.59 10.91
CA HIS A 372 5.81 -8.43 10.57
C HIS A 372 7.14 -7.73 10.87
N ILE A 373 8.10 -8.48 11.42
CA ILE A 373 9.49 -8.04 11.64
C ILE A 373 10.38 -8.86 10.69
N GLY A 374 11.17 -8.19 9.85
CA GLY A 374 12.02 -8.79 8.84
C GLY A 374 11.81 -8.17 7.46
N ILE A 375 12.14 -8.89 6.39
CA ILE A 375 11.81 -8.43 5.04
C ILE A 375 10.37 -8.80 4.71
N VAL A 376 9.55 -7.80 4.35
CA VAL A 376 8.24 -8.02 3.73
C VAL A 376 8.45 -8.10 2.23
N ASP A 377 8.22 -9.29 1.68
CA ASP A 377 8.62 -9.64 0.33
C ASP A 377 7.42 -9.92 -0.57
N TYR A 378 7.32 -9.20 -1.68
CA TYR A 378 6.27 -9.35 -2.70
C TYR A 378 6.72 -10.22 -3.88
N GLY A 379 7.96 -10.72 -3.83
CA GLY A 379 8.54 -11.61 -4.83
C GLY A 379 8.95 -10.90 -6.11
N THR A 380 9.40 -11.70 -7.09
CA THR A 380 9.77 -11.22 -8.42
C THR A 380 8.52 -10.88 -9.23
N ARG A 381 8.53 -9.71 -9.87
CA ARG A 381 7.42 -9.19 -10.66
C ARG A 381 7.66 -9.50 -12.14
N ALA A 382 6.68 -10.11 -12.79
CA ALA A 382 6.73 -10.34 -14.24
C ALA A 382 6.46 -9.05 -15.03
N ASN A 383 5.64 -8.15 -14.49
CA ASN A 383 5.32 -6.87 -15.12
C ASN A 383 6.31 -5.78 -14.66
N LEU A 384 7.31 -5.50 -15.50
CA LEU A 384 8.35 -4.50 -15.22
C LEU A 384 7.88 -3.04 -15.34
N THR A 385 6.66 -2.84 -15.86
CA THR A 385 6.03 -1.50 -15.96
C THR A 385 5.28 -1.10 -14.68
N GLU A 386 5.13 -2.01 -13.71
CA GLU A 386 4.64 -1.66 -12.39
C GLU A 386 5.50 -0.57 -11.75
N THR A 387 4.89 0.28 -10.94
CA THR A 387 5.58 1.42 -10.35
C THR A 387 5.75 1.23 -8.85
N TRP A 388 6.99 1.36 -8.39
CA TRP A 388 7.38 1.23 -6.98
C TRP A 388 8.42 2.31 -6.64
N ASP A 389 8.88 2.35 -5.39
CA ASP A 389 10.11 3.09 -5.04
C ASP A 389 11.33 2.20 -5.39
N ALA A 390 12.54 2.55 -4.99
CA ALA A 390 13.73 1.74 -5.24
C ALA A 390 14.62 1.62 -4.00
N PHE A 391 15.16 0.43 -3.75
CA PHE A 391 16.25 0.26 -2.81
C PHE A 391 17.55 0.16 -3.59
N CYS A 392 18.41 1.15 -3.43
CA CYS A 392 19.71 1.21 -4.03
C CYS A 392 20.77 0.75 -3.04
N TYR A 393 21.85 0.20 -3.57
CA TYR A 393 23.02 -0.20 -2.83
C TYR A 393 24.24 0.53 -3.39
N ARG A 394 24.87 1.32 -2.53
CA ARG A 394 26.18 1.91 -2.80
C ARG A 394 27.05 1.66 -1.60
N MET A 395 28.14 0.96 -1.82
CA MET A 395 29.13 0.77 -0.79
C MET A 395 29.95 2.06 -0.66
N LYS A 396 29.74 2.87 0.39
CA LYS A 396 30.62 4.02 0.66
C LYS A 396 32.00 3.49 0.99
N GLU A 397 33.00 3.85 0.20
CA GLU A 397 34.42 3.60 0.49
C GLU A 397 34.75 4.30 1.83
N VAL A 398 35.65 3.72 2.62
CA VAL A 398 35.90 4.08 4.02
C VAL A 398 36.10 5.59 4.29
N LYS A 399 35.92 6.05 5.53
CA LYS A 399 36.31 7.40 5.94
C LYS A 399 37.76 7.41 6.41
N CYS A 400 38.61 8.19 5.74
CA CYS A 400 40.00 8.37 6.14
C CYS A 400 40.19 9.73 6.81
N GLU A 401 40.73 9.74 8.03
CA GLU A 401 41.04 10.97 8.77
C GLU A 401 42.50 10.96 9.20
N CYS A 402 43.28 11.99 8.83
CA CYS A 402 44.68 12.06 9.25
C CYS A 402 44.79 12.04 10.78
N GLN A 403 45.76 11.27 11.30
CA GLN A 403 46.02 11.18 12.73
C GLN A 403 46.49 12.54 13.28
N ARG A 404 46.40 12.70 14.60
CA ARG A 404 46.81 13.93 15.28
C ARG A 404 48.26 14.28 14.94
N GLY A 405 48.49 15.51 14.48
CA GLY A 405 49.80 15.99 14.05
C GLY A 405 50.09 15.82 12.56
N TYR A 406 49.14 15.29 11.79
CA TYR A 406 49.16 15.27 10.33
C TYR A 406 47.99 16.05 9.75
N ILE A 407 48.13 16.56 8.53
CA ILE A 407 47.08 17.25 7.78
C ILE A 407 46.97 16.71 6.36
N GLY A 408 45.77 16.78 5.77
CA GLY A 408 45.49 16.29 4.42
C GLY A 408 44.09 15.70 4.29
N ASN A 409 43.84 14.93 3.23
CA ASN A 409 42.52 14.36 2.91
C ASN A 409 42.31 12.94 3.43
N GLY A 410 43.22 12.42 4.26
CA GLY A 410 43.17 11.06 4.80
C GLY A 410 43.75 9.98 3.86
N ILE A 411 43.79 10.23 2.56
CA ILE A 411 44.52 9.39 1.58
C ILE A 411 45.99 9.84 1.47
N GLN A 412 46.22 11.14 1.61
CA GLN A 412 47.53 11.75 1.77
C GLN A 412 47.54 12.52 3.08
N CYS A 413 48.53 12.26 3.93
CA CYS A 413 48.68 12.94 5.21
C CYS A 413 50.13 13.39 5.41
N THR A 414 50.31 14.71 5.58
CA THR A 414 51.62 15.35 5.74
C THR A 414 51.86 15.73 7.20
N GLY A 415 53.05 15.45 7.70
CA GLY A 415 53.46 15.68 9.08
C GLY A 415 53.89 17.13 9.38
N ASN A 416 54.55 17.33 10.52
CA ASN A 416 55.12 18.62 10.91
C ASN A 416 56.37 18.99 10.08
N LEU A 417 56.84 20.23 10.20
CA LEU A 417 57.99 20.77 9.46
C LEU A 417 59.22 19.87 9.56
N LEU A 418 59.53 19.35 10.76
CA LEU A 418 60.67 18.44 10.95
C LEU A 418 60.47 17.10 10.22
N GLN A 419 59.26 16.57 10.22
CA GLN A 419 58.96 15.33 9.49
C GLN A 419 59.07 15.53 7.99
N VAL A 420 58.59 16.65 7.45
CA VAL A 420 58.76 16.98 6.02
C VAL A 420 60.25 17.07 5.68
N LEU A 421 61.05 17.82 6.45
CA LEU A 421 62.50 17.89 6.28
C LEU A 421 63.18 16.51 6.26
N LYS A 422 62.78 15.60 7.16
CA LYS A 422 63.33 14.23 7.24
C LYS A 422 62.90 13.35 6.05
N SER A 423 61.70 13.56 5.54
CA SER A 423 61.12 12.75 4.46
C SER A 423 61.51 13.20 3.06
N THR A 424 62.04 14.42 2.91
CA THR A 424 62.36 15.01 1.60
C THR A 424 63.87 14.98 1.34
N PRO A 425 64.37 14.15 0.40
CA PRO A 425 65.81 13.96 0.18
C PRO A 425 66.57 15.24 -0.20
N THR A 426 65.93 16.18 -0.89
CA THR A 426 66.53 17.45 -1.34
C THR A 426 66.79 18.45 -0.20
N PHE A 427 66.38 18.14 1.03
CA PHE A 427 66.59 18.97 2.22
C PHE A 427 67.65 18.39 3.18
N SER A 428 68.32 17.30 2.80
CA SER A 428 69.23 16.55 3.65
C SER A 428 70.42 17.38 4.16
N ASN A 429 71.01 18.25 3.34
CA ASN A 429 72.16 19.06 3.74
C ASN A 429 71.76 20.04 4.86
N PHE A 430 70.63 20.73 4.70
CA PHE A 430 70.12 21.66 5.70
C PHE A 430 69.64 20.95 6.98
N LEU A 431 68.97 19.81 6.84
CA LEU A 431 68.57 18.99 7.98
C LEU A 431 69.80 18.56 8.81
N THR A 432 70.89 18.19 8.16
CA THR A 432 72.15 17.80 8.84
C THR A 432 72.72 18.96 9.66
N GLN A 433 72.70 20.19 9.13
CA GLN A 433 73.12 21.38 9.88
C GLN A 433 72.24 21.61 11.12
N ILE A 434 70.91 21.47 10.98
CA ILE A 434 69.97 21.59 12.11
C ILE A 434 70.24 20.53 13.18
N LEU A 435 70.46 19.27 12.77
CA LEU A 435 70.73 18.17 13.70
C LEU A 435 72.06 18.37 14.44
N ASN A 436 73.13 18.76 13.73
CA ASN A 436 74.41 19.10 14.34
C ASN A 436 74.27 20.24 15.35
N TYR A 437 73.54 21.31 14.99
CA TYR A 437 73.26 22.42 15.90
C TYR A 437 72.54 21.97 17.17
N SER A 438 71.57 21.06 17.06
CA SER A 438 70.84 20.52 18.21
C SER A 438 71.70 19.69 19.17
N GLN A 439 72.76 19.05 18.67
CA GLN A 439 73.68 18.26 19.50
C GLN A 439 74.61 19.16 20.32
N VAL A 440 74.99 20.32 19.79
CA VAL A 440 76.01 21.19 20.38
C VAL A 440 75.46 22.36 21.22
N SER A 441 74.15 22.67 21.13
CA SER A 441 73.57 23.85 21.80
C SER A 441 72.13 23.63 22.26
N ASP A 442 71.79 24.14 23.45
CA ASP A 442 70.40 24.12 23.95
C ASP A 442 69.46 24.98 23.11
N ALA A 443 69.96 26.06 22.50
CA ALA A 443 69.19 26.84 21.53
C ALA A 443 68.87 26.02 20.28
N GLY A 444 69.80 25.15 19.84
CA GLY A 444 69.56 24.18 18.76
C GLY A 444 68.53 23.11 19.12
N LYS A 445 68.56 22.59 20.36
CA LYS A 445 67.51 21.69 20.86
C LYS A 445 66.14 22.35 20.86
N GLN A 446 66.06 23.62 21.27
CA GLN A 446 64.82 24.39 21.24
C GLN A 446 64.35 24.67 19.80
N PHE A 447 65.26 24.96 18.87
CA PHE A 447 64.96 25.12 17.46
C PHE A 447 64.34 23.84 16.87
N LEU A 448 64.97 22.69 17.10
CA LEU A 448 64.45 21.39 16.66
C LEU A 448 63.08 21.08 17.29
N LYS A 449 62.91 21.37 18.59
CA LYS A 449 61.62 21.23 19.30
C LYS A 449 60.54 22.14 18.70
N ARG A 450 60.89 23.32 18.22
CA ARG A 450 59.95 24.22 17.54
C ARG A 450 59.47 23.65 16.22
N LEU A 451 60.34 23.02 15.43
CA LEU A 451 59.98 22.39 14.15
C LEU A 451 59.02 21.20 14.32
N SER A 452 59.08 20.49 15.45
CA SER A 452 58.17 19.38 15.75
C SER A 452 56.93 19.77 16.56
N ASN A 453 56.87 21.01 17.08
CA ASN A 453 55.76 21.46 17.91
C ASN A 453 54.54 21.86 17.05
N ILE A 454 53.48 21.05 17.14
CA ILE A 454 52.26 21.25 16.36
C ILE A 454 51.39 22.43 16.80
N THR A 455 51.64 23.02 17.97
CA THR A 455 50.86 24.16 18.47
C THR A 455 51.36 25.51 17.94
N VAL A 456 52.52 25.54 17.30
CA VAL A 456 53.17 26.77 16.82
C VAL A 456 53.26 26.70 15.31
N GLN A 457 52.61 27.64 14.64
CA GLN A 457 52.74 27.82 13.20
C GLN A 457 54.06 28.52 12.87
N SER A 458 54.76 28.09 11.82
CA SER A 458 55.98 28.76 11.35
C SER A 458 56.18 28.58 9.85
N THR A 459 56.92 29.50 9.26
CA THR A 459 57.36 29.41 7.87
C THR A 459 58.84 29.10 7.90
N LEU A 460 59.22 27.97 7.31
CA LEU A 460 60.60 27.54 7.22
C LEU A 460 61.11 27.75 5.79
N PHE A 461 62.19 28.49 5.68
CA PHE A 461 62.90 28.70 4.42
C PHE A 461 64.01 27.68 4.33
N VAL A 462 63.96 26.77 3.35
CA VAL A 462 64.90 25.65 3.26
C VAL A 462 65.76 25.82 2.02
N PRO A 463 67.09 25.92 2.14
CA PRO A 463 67.95 25.94 0.96
C PRO A 463 67.92 24.57 0.27
N HIS A 464 67.84 24.58 -1.06
CA HIS A 464 68.03 23.39 -1.88
C HIS A 464 69.46 22.85 -1.73
N ASN A 465 69.65 21.54 -1.81
CA ASN A 465 70.98 20.91 -1.70
C ASN A 465 72.00 21.45 -2.73
N ASP A 466 71.55 21.88 -3.91
CA ASP A 466 72.43 22.50 -4.92
C ASP A 466 72.95 23.89 -4.49
N GLY A 467 72.23 24.55 -3.58
CA GLY A 467 72.56 25.86 -3.05
C GLY A 467 73.30 25.85 -1.71
N LEU A 468 73.24 24.73 -0.98
CA LEU A 468 73.97 24.48 0.26
C LEU A 468 74.71 23.17 0.12
N LEU A 469 75.99 23.24 -0.26
CA LEU A 469 76.80 22.05 -0.49
C LEU A 469 77.10 21.33 0.84
N SER A 470 77.38 20.03 0.77
CA SER A 470 77.59 19.19 1.97
C SER A 470 78.84 19.57 2.78
N ASN A 471 79.81 20.25 2.17
CA ASN A 471 81.02 20.77 2.80
C ASN A 471 80.86 22.17 3.41
N GLU A 472 79.76 22.86 3.10
CA GLU A 472 79.46 24.17 3.67
C GLU A 472 78.82 24.03 5.05
N THR A 473 79.18 24.93 5.97
CA THR A 473 78.62 24.95 7.33
C THR A 473 77.98 26.29 7.60
N LEU A 474 76.77 26.26 8.14
CA LEU A 474 76.03 27.46 8.51
C LEU A 474 76.30 27.80 9.97
N SER A 475 76.41 29.09 10.29
CA SER A 475 76.48 29.49 11.69
C SER A 475 75.16 29.21 12.39
N GLN A 476 75.19 29.05 13.72
CA GLN A 476 73.97 28.84 14.52
C GLN A 476 72.92 29.94 14.27
N ARG A 477 73.38 31.18 14.06
CA ARG A 477 72.50 32.32 13.77
C ARG A 477 71.92 32.25 12.37
N ASP A 478 72.67 31.77 11.38
CA ASP A 478 72.15 31.56 10.02
C ASP A 478 71.02 30.53 10.05
N ILE A 479 71.19 29.41 10.75
CA ILE A 479 70.13 28.40 10.91
C ILE A 479 68.88 29.01 11.54
N GLU A 480 69.02 29.81 12.61
CA GLU A 480 67.88 30.49 13.24
C GLU A 480 67.22 31.55 12.33
N TYR A 481 67.93 32.09 11.34
CA TYR A 481 67.41 33.08 10.40
C TYR A 481 66.47 32.49 9.33
N HIS A 482 66.51 31.16 9.14
CA HIS A 482 65.65 30.46 8.19
C HIS A 482 64.25 30.16 8.72
N LEU A 483 63.94 30.46 10.00
CA LEU A 483 62.65 30.18 10.62
C LEU A 483 61.92 31.47 11.00
N SER A 484 60.67 31.61 10.56
CA SER A 484 59.83 32.75 10.93
C SER A 484 59.43 32.72 12.41
N ALA A 485 59.17 33.91 12.97
CA ALA A 485 58.83 34.12 14.37
C ALA A 485 57.33 33.90 14.67
N GLY A 486 56.67 32.90 14.04
CA GLY A 486 55.37 32.41 14.50
C GLY A 486 54.18 32.54 13.54
N GLU A 487 54.40 32.46 12.23
CA GLU A 487 53.32 32.49 11.23
C GLU A 487 53.62 31.52 10.09
N ALA A 488 52.61 30.80 9.61
CA ALA A 488 52.65 30.04 8.37
C ALA A 488 52.14 30.95 7.25
N LEU A 489 53.03 31.32 6.33
CA LEU A 489 52.76 32.32 5.30
C LEU A 489 52.83 31.65 3.94
N PHE A 490 51.72 31.64 3.21
CA PHE A 490 51.68 31.19 1.82
C PHE A 490 52.37 32.21 0.90
N LEU A 491 52.88 31.77 -0.25
CA LEU A 491 53.61 32.63 -1.18
C LEU A 491 52.77 33.84 -1.64
N ASN A 492 51.47 33.65 -1.82
CA ASN A 492 50.53 34.71 -2.21
C ASN A 492 50.30 35.78 -1.12
N GLU A 493 50.51 35.44 0.16
CA GLU A 493 50.41 36.36 1.30
C GLU A 493 51.67 37.22 1.44
N LEU A 494 52.79 36.79 0.85
CA LEU A 494 54.06 37.50 0.86
C LEU A 494 54.01 38.71 -0.10
N ARG A 495 53.60 39.87 0.44
CA ARG A 495 53.55 41.14 -0.29
C ARG A 495 54.95 41.66 -0.59
N ASN A 496 55.12 42.25 -1.77
CA ASN A 496 56.38 42.91 -2.15
C ASN A 496 56.74 44.02 -1.15
N GLY A 497 57.99 44.07 -0.69
CA GLY A 497 58.48 45.03 0.29
C GLY A 497 58.13 44.71 1.75
N SER A 498 57.35 43.66 2.00
CA SER A 498 57.05 43.21 3.37
C SER A 498 58.27 42.60 4.05
N ARG A 499 58.20 42.52 5.39
CA ARG A 499 59.26 41.93 6.22
C ARG A 499 58.69 40.80 7.07
N ILE A 500 59.36 39.65 7.05
CA ILE A 500 59.02 38.48 7.87
C ILE A 500 59.94 38.49 9.08
N ARG A 501 59.37 38.48 10.29
CA ARG A 501 60.16 38.45 11.54
C ARG A 501 60.79 37.07 11.74
N THR A 502 62.02 37.03 12.21
CA THR A 502 62.74 35.81 12.63
C THR A 502 63.36 36.04 14.01
N LYS A 503 63.92 35.00 14.64
CA LYS A 503 64.52 35.13 15.99
C LYS A 503 65.74 36.06 16.01
N VAL A 504 66.51 36.09 14.91
CA VAL A 504 67.78 36.82 14.82
C VAL A 504 67.70 38.09 13.96
N GLY A 505 66.54 38.39 13.36
CA GLY A 505 66.37 39.56 12.50
C GLY A 505 65.02 39.61 11.77
N SER A 506 65.01 40.20 10.57
CA SER A 506 63.86 40.20 9.68
C SER A 506 64.29 39.87 8.25
N LEU A 507 63.54 39.02 7.55
CA LEU A 507 63.72 38.71 6.13
C LEU A 507 62.93 39.73 5.30
N ARG A 508 63.50 40.18 4.18
CA ARG A 508 62.82 41.07 3.23
C ARG A 508 62.23 40.26 2.08
N VAL A 509 60.96 40.51 1.78
CA VAL A 509 60.29 39.94 0.59
C VAL A 509 60.44 40.91 -0.57
N ILE A 510 60.99 40.43 -1.68
CA ILE A 510 61.11 41.17 -2.94
C ILE A 510 60.31 40.39 -3.99
N GLY A 511 59.17 40.95 -4.38
CA GLY A 511 58.40 40.43 -5.50
C GLY A 511 58.85 41.10 -6.79
N VAL A 512 59.32 40.30 -7.75
CA VAL A 512 59.56 40.79 -9.11
C VAL A 512 58.31 40.44 -9.91
N SER A 513 57.54 41.44 -10.34
CA SER A 513 56.35 41.22 -11.17
C SER A 513 56.76 40.76 -12.57
N ASP A 514 56.60 39.47 -12.87
CA ASP A 514 56.67 38.98 -14.25
C ASP A 514 55.36 39.35 -14.96
N LEU A 515 55.45 40.08 -16.08
CA LEU A 515 54.32 40.57 -16.86
C LEU A 515 53.49 39.42 -17.49
N LEU A 516 54.04 38.21 -17.56
CA LEU A 516 53.39 37.01 -18.10
C LEU A 516 52.81 36.09 -17.02
N ASN A 517 53.17 36.24 -15.74
CA ASN A 517 52.71 35.37 -14.66
C ASN A 517 52.51 36.14 -13.34
N PRO A 518 51.27 36.48 -12.93
CA PRO A 518 51.02 37.27 -11.73
C PRO A 518 51.42 36.58 -10.41
N ALA A 519 51.70 35.27 -10.43
CA ALA A 519 52.31 34.49 -9.33
C ALA A 519 53.86 34.58 -9.29
N SER A 520 54.41 35.54 -10.03
CA SER A 520 55.82 35.78 -10.27
C SER A 520 56.76 35.58 -9.08
N SER A 521 57.91 35.01 -9.40
CA SER A 521 59.03 34.70 -8.52
C SER A 521 59.23 35.70 -7.38
N ARG A 522 59.27 35.16 -6.16
CA ARG A 522 59.61 35.92 -4.96
C ARG A 522 61.06 35.63 -4.59
N TYR A 523 61.75 36.68 -4.19
CA TYR A 523 63.04 36.59 -3.53
C TYR A 523 62.86 36.86 -2.04
N ILE A 524 63.48 36.01 -1.21
CA ILE A 524 63.56 36.18 0.24
C ILE A 524 65.00 36.54 0.56
N ASN A 525 65.23 37.80 0.95
CA ASN A 525 66.57 38.32 1.27
C ASN A 525 67.60 38.00 0.18
N ASP A 526 67.24 38.30 -1.07
CA ASP A 526 68.03 38.07 -2.29
C ASP A 526 68.27 36.59 -2.66
N ARG A 527 67.45 35.67 -2.14
CA ARG A 527 67.40 34.26 -2.56
C ARG A 527 66.10 33.96 -3.28
N PHE A 528 66.19 33.41 -4.48
CA PHE A 528 65.05 32.99 -5.27
C PHE A 528 64.31 31.83 -4.60
N VAL A 529 62.98 31.90 -4.52
CA VAL A 529 62.12 30.79 -4.06
C VAL A 529 61.91 29.83 -5.23
N THR A 530 62.50 28.64 -5.16
CA THR A 530 62.43 27.62 -6.22
C THR A 530 61.14 26.82 -6.18
N THR A 531 60.70 26.44 -4.98
CA THR A 531 59.44 25.73 -4.73
C THR A 531 58.76 26.38 -3.54
N SER A 532 57.48 26.68 -3.62
CA SER A 532 56.72 27.31 -2.53
C SER A 532 55.61 26.41 -2.01
N ASP A 533 55.05 26.80 -0.86
CA ASP A 533 53.78 26.29 -0.34
C ASP A 533 53.79 24.77 -0.07
N ILE A 534 54.94 24.23 0.34
CA ILE A 534 55.01 22.85 0.84
C ILE A 534 54.37 22.85 2.23
N ILE A 535 53.16 22.31 2.29
CA ILE A 535 52.31 22.32 3.47
C ILE A 535 52.82 21.33 4.52
N ALA A 536 52.87 21.75 5.79
CA ALA A 536 53.16 20.91 6.96
C ALA A 536 52.12 21.17 8.06
N SER A 537 51.92 20.22 8.99
CA SER A 537 50.87 20.31 10.01
C SER A 537 51.01 21.48 10.99
N ASN A 538 52.21 22.07 11.07
CA ASN A 538 52.54 23.21 11.92
C ASN A 538 53.25 24.33 11.14
N GLY A 539 53.10 24.37 9.81
CA GLY A 539 53.75 25.41 9.04
C GLY A 539 53.73 25.24 7.54
N ILE A 540 54.52 26.10 6.89
CA ILE A 540 54.76 26.05 5.45
C ILE A 540 56.27 26.06 5.21
N ILE A 541 56.71 25.31 4.21
CA ILE A 541 58.10 25.33 3.72
C ILE A 541 58.15 26.03 2.37
N HIS A 542 59.08 26.99 2.27
CA HIS A 542 59.51 27.58 1.00
C HIS A 542 60.95 27.19 0.73
N VAL A 543 61.21 26.62 -0.43
CA VAL A 543 62.54 26.18 -0.86
C VAL A 543 63.25 27.35 -1.53
N LEU A 544 64.49 27.60 -1.12
CA LEU A 544 65.35 28.67 -1.62
C LEU A 544 66.48 28.09 -2.48
N GLN A 545 66.93 28.86 -3.46
CA GLN A 545 68.09 28.50 -4.29
C GLN A 545 69.41 28.41 -3.50
N GLY A 546 69.48 28.93 -2.27
CA GLY A 546 70.66 28.86 -1.42
C GLY A 546 70.40 29.40 0.00
N PRO A 547 71.36 29.28 0.92
CA PRO A 547 71.18 29.61 2.33
C PRO A 547 71.08 31.12 2.57
N LEU A 548 70.36 31.48 3.63
CA LEU A 548 70.24 32.82 4.18
C LEU A 548 71.36 33.09 5.19
N THR A 549 71.93 34.30 5.14
CA THR A 549 72.96 34.75 6.09
C THR A 549 72.37 35.75 7.06
N ALA A 550 72.55 35.52 8.36
CA ALA A 550 72.03 36.37 9.42
C ALA A 550 72.76 37.72 9.49
N PRO A 551 72.04 38.83 9.77
CA PRO A 551 72.68 40.12 9.97
C PRO A 551 73.59 40.13 11.22
N PRO A 552 74.66 40.95 11.21
CA PRO A 552 75.58 41.06 12.34
C PRO A 552 74.83 41.44 13.64
N PRO A 553 75.30 40.98 14.82
CA PRO A 553 74.64 41.28 16.08
C PRO A 553 74.61 42.79 16.29
N ARG A 554 73.45 43.35 16.67
CA ARG A 554 73.40 44.75 17.09
C ARG A 554 74.29 44.90 18.33
N GLN A 555 75.37 45.68 18.22
CA GLN A 555 76.11 46.12 19.39
C GLN A 555 75.14 46.90 20.28
N GLN A 556 74.81 46.35 21.45
CA GLN A 556 74.29 47.15 22.53
C GLN A 556 75.40 48.15 22.88
N MET A 557 75.21 49.41 22.54
CA MET A 557 76.00 50.48 23.15
C MET A 557 75.74 50.38 24.65
N HIS A 558 76.73 49.86 25.39
CA HIS A 558 76.78 50.09 26.83
C HIS A 558 76.80 51.60 27.03
N ALA A 559 75.77 52.13 27.68
CA ALA A 559 75.73 53.52 28.09
C ALA A 559 76.89 53.75 29.07
N ALA A 560 77.98 54.33 28.57
CA ALA A 560 79.07 54.82 29.39
C ALA A 560 78.59 56.06 30.17
N HIS A 561 78.63 55.96 31.50
CA HIS A 561 78.57 57.00 32.54
C HIS A 561 77.83 58.33 32.27
N LYS A 562 76.98 58.73 33.22
CA LYS A 562 77.19 60.03 33.90
C LYS A 562 76.47 60.15 35.25
N ALA A 563 77.28 60.52 36.24
CA ALA A 563 76.85 61.14 37.48
C ALA A 563 75.90 62.31 37.19
N GLY A 564 74.73 62.30 37.82
CA GLY A 564 73.72 63.36 37.67
C GLY A 564 72.43 63.13 38.46
N MET A 565 72.41 62.18 39.40
CA MET A 565 71.21 61.77 40.14
C MET A 565 71.10 62.43 41.53
N GLY A 566 71.68 63.63 41.71
CA GLY A 566 71.60 64.39 42.96
C GLY A 566 70.69 65.62 42.88
N ILE A 567 70.57 66.24 41.71
CA ILE A 567 69.89 67.55 41.57
C ILE A 567 68.37 67.37 41.34
N GLY A 568 67.96 66.30 40.65
CA GLY A 568 66.53 66.04 40.37
C GLY A 568 65.73 65.63 41.61
N VAL A 569 66.34 64.92 42.56
CA VAL A 569 65.67 64.50 43.80
C VAL A 569 65.47 65.69 44.73
N MET A 570 66.44 66.60 44.83
CA MET A 570 66.30 67.84 45.60
C MET A 570 65.23 68.77 45.02
N LEU A 571 65.15 68.89 43.69
CA LEU A 571 64.09 69.68 43.04
C LEU A 571 62.69 69.08 43.27
N LEU A 572 62.54 67.75 43.27
CA LEU A 572 61.27 67.08 43.57
C LEU A 572 60.85 67.22 45.04
N VAL A 573 61.80 67.21 45.98
CA VAL A 573 61.50 67.44 47.41
C VAL A 573 61.09 68.90 47.65
N VAL A 574 61.74 69.86 46.98
CA VAL A 574 61.36 71.29 47.10
C VAL A 574 59.99 71.56 46.46
N MET A 575 59.68 70.94 45.31
CA MET A 575 58.37 71.12 44.66
C MET A 575 57.23 70.47 45.44
N THR A 576 57.46 69.31 46.07
CA THR A 576 56.45 68.62 46.88
C THR A 576 56.20 69.32 48.23
N THR A 577 57.24 69.88 48.86
CA THR A 577 57.10 70.69 50.08
C THR A 577 56.38 72.02 49.80
N ALA A 578 56.65 72.68 48.67
CA ALA A 578 55.92 73.87 48.23
C ALA A 578 54.43 73.58 47.94
N ALA A 579 54.13 72.46 47.27
CA ALA A 579 52.75 72.03 47.01
C ALA A 579 51.99 71.71 48.30
N MET A 580 52.63 71.06 49.28
CA MET A 580 52.04 70.81 50.60
C MET A 580 51.79 72.11 51.38
N PHE A 581 52.67 73.11 51.28
CA PHE A 581 52.48 74.41 51.92
C PHE A 581 51.31 75.20 51.30
N VAL A 582 51.17 75.17 49.97
CA VAL A 582 50.04 75.79 49.26
C VAL A 582 48.73 75.07 49.57
N GLY A 583 48.75 73.72 49.59
CA GLY A 583 47.59 72.90 49.97
C GLY A 583 47.14 73.14 51.41
N HIS A 584 48.08 73.30 52.35
CA HIS A 584 47.77 73.61 53.75
C HIS A 584 47.16 75.01 53.91
N LYS A 585 47.63 75.99 53.13
CA LYS A 585 47.07 77.35 53.14
C LYS A 585 45.66 77.41 52.54
N PHE A 586 45.38 76.60 51.52
CA PHE A 586 44.07 76.50 50.87
C PHE A 586 43.04 75.72 51.73
N TYR A 587 43.49 74.66 52.40
CA TYR A 587 42.68 73.86 53.32
C TYR A 587 42.26 74.65 54.56
N LYS A 588 43.12 75.55 55.06
CA LYS A 588 42.80 76.41 56.22
C LYS A 588 41.76 77.50 55.92
N GLN A 589 41.48 77.79 54.65
CA GLN A 589 40.58 78.90 54.26
C GLN A 589 39.15 78.43 53.89
N THR A 590 38.90 77.13 53.73
CA THR A 590 37.67 76.63 53.08
C THR A 590 36.92 75.54 53.86
N SER A 591 36.95 75.57 55.21
CA SER A 591 36.14 74.65 56.03
C SER A 591 35.27 75.40 57.06
N ARG A 592 34.05 75.78 56.65
CA ARG A 592 32.89 75.93 57.55
C ARG A 592 31.73 75.08 57.01
N GLY A 593 31.44 73.97 57.70
CA GLY A 593 30.18 73.19 57.70
C GLY A 593 29.80 72.49 56.38
N LEU A 594 29.24 71.27 56.33
CA LEU A 594 28.57 70.43 57.32
C LEU A 594 28.55 68.97 56.84
N HIS A 595 28.21 68.09 57.78
CA HIS A 595 28.47 66.66 57.87
C HIS A 595 27.58 65.69 57.05
N PHE A 596 28.23 64.58 56.72
CA PHE A 596 27.86 63.17 56.44
C PHE A 596 26.61 62.55 57.07
N HIS A 597 26.13 61.43 56.48
CA HIS A 597 26.04 60.07 57.09
C HIS A 597 25.61 59.04 56.00
N TYR A 598 25.69 57.70 56.14
CA TYR A 598 26.74 56.71 56.39
C TYR A 598 26.06 55.30 56.30
N PHE A 599 26.60 54.37 55.46
CA PHE A 599 26.64 52.88 55.59
C PHE A 599 25.34 52.04 55.39
N LYS A 600 25.31 50.70 55.22
CA LYS A 600 26.21 49.52 55.28
C LYS A 600 25.47 48.39 54.48
N VAL A 601 26.03 47.67 53.49
CA VAL A 601 26.76 46.36 53.47
C VAL A 601 25.97 45.07 53.86
N CYS A 602 26.12 44.04 53.00
CA CYS A 602 25.99 42.56 53.15
C CYS A 602 24.58 41.97 53.40
N GLU A 603 24.20 40.75 52.98
CA GLU A 603 24.83 39.58 52.33
C GLU A 603 23.72 38.57 51.91
N ALA A 604 24.11 37.57 51.10
CA ALA A 604 23.64 36.17 51.09
C ALA A 604 22.32 35.72 50.41
N GLN A 605 22.53 34.87 49.38
CA GLN A 605 22.01 33.51 49.15
C GLN A 605 20.56 33.20 48.70
N ALA A 606 20.54 32.29 47.71
CA ALA A 606 19.69 31.10 47.56
C ALA A 606 18.50 31.11 46.55
N GLU A 607 18.61 30.12 45.65
CA GLU A 607 17.56 29.24 45.09
C GLU A 607 16.55 29.74 44.02
N ALA A 608 16.33 28.84 43.06
CA ALA A 608 15.48 28.93 41.86
C ALA A 608 14.00 28.59 42.16
N PRO A 609 13.13 28.32 41.17
CA PRO A 609 12.73 29.04 39.95
C PRO A 609 11.26 29.49 40.05
N PHE A 610 10.75 30.36 39.17
CA PHE A 610 9.31 30.62 39.07
C PHE A 610 8.79 30.71 37.63
N GLU A 611 7.58 30.18 37.52
CA GLU A 611 6.73 29.92 36.38
C GLU A 611 5.90 31.16 35.92
N ASN A 612 5.47 31.13 34.66
CA ASN A 612 4.10 31.41 34.15
C ASN A 612 3.64 32.74 33.47
N TYR A 613 3.14 32.52 32.24
CA TYR A 613 1.97 33.03 31.48
C TYR A 613 1.77 34.52 31.13
N THR A 614 1.59 34.83 29.83
CA THR A 614 0.30 35.22 29.15
C THR A 614 0.53 35.53 27.63
N VAL A 615 -0.09 34.81 26.69
CA VAL A 615 -1.37 35.04 25.95
C VAL A 615 -1.30 36.05 24.78
N PHE A 616 -1.58 35.58 23.56
CA PHE A 616 -2.28 36.33 22.50
C PHE A 616 -3.26 35.41 21.76
N PHE A 617 -4.48 35.90 21.57
CA PHE A 617 -5.64 35.23 20.96
C PHE A 617 -5.67 35.34 19.42
N MET A 618 -6.31 34.34 18.81
CA MET A 618 -6.88 34.27 17.45
C MET A 618 -7.72 35.49 17.07
N VAL A 619 -7.91 35.74 15.76
CA VAL A 619 -9.24 35.70 15.11
C VAL A 619 -9.11 35.22 13.66
N HIS A 620 -9.95 34.25 13.32
CA HIS A 620 -10.29 33.74 12.00
C HIS A 620 -11.44 34.56 11.39
N LEU A 621 -11.42 34.75 10.07
CA LEU A 621 -12.55 34.43 9.21
C LEU A 621 -11.98 33.95 7.87
#